data_AF-A0A382I5E7-F1
#
_entry.id   AF-A0A382I5E7-F1
#
_cell.length_a   1.000
_cell.length_b   1.000
_cell.length_c   1.000
_cell.angle_alpha   90.00
_cell.angle_beta   90.00
_cell.angle_gamma   90.00
#
_symmetry.space_group_name_H-M   'P 1'
#
loop_
_entity.id
_entity.type
_entity.pdbx_description
1 polymer ?
#
loop_
_entity_poly.entity_id
_entity_poly.type
_entity_poly.pdbx_seq_one_letter_code
_entity_poly.pdbx_strand_id
1 'polypeptide(L)'
;QGAAQYSADAIEIPVLNAGDGAGNHPTQTLLDLFTIREAHGTLEGLNVVLVGDLRYGRTVHSLSHALVRFGATLTLVSPDSLRMPSEIVSDLTTGGAEVTETADLAGTIAEADVIYMTRIQKERFPDEDEYTKVAGIYMLTASDLAGAKKSMIIMHPLPRVNEIHPSVDSTHHARYFQQAFNGVVARMALLCDCLGVKVPKKVK
;
A
#
# COMPACT_ATOMS: atom_id res chain seq x y z
N GLN A 1 -3.72 17.74 -0.88
CA GLN A 1 -2.75 18.25 -1.86
C GLN A 1 -2.36 19.65 -1.44
N GLY A 2 -1.08 20.01 -1.43
CA GLY A 2 -0.70 21.38 -1.08
C GLY A 2 0.68 21.79 -1.56
N ALA A 3 1.72 21.36 -0.85
CA ALA A 3 3.06 21.88 -1.05
C ALA A 3 3.65 21.52 -2.43
N ALA A 4 3.54 20.26 -2.85
CA ALA A 4 4.14 19.81 -4.11
C ALA A 4 3.47 20.46 -5.34
N GLN A 5 2.14 20.59 -5.32
CA GLN A 5 1.41 21.27 -6.40
C GLN A 5 1.76 22.77 -6.43
N TYR A 6 1.77 23.42 -5.28
CA TYR A 6 2.16 24.83 -5.18
C TYR A 6 3.57 25.09 -5.74
N SER A 7 4.53 24.21 -5.43
CA SER A 7 5.87 24.29 -6.02
C SER A 7 5.86 24.09 -7.52
N ALA A 8 5.08 23.11 -8.03
CA ALA A 8 4.98 22.83 -9.46
C ALA A 8 4.36 24.00 -10.24
N ASP A 9 3.38 24.70 -9.66
CA ASP A 9 2.73 25.86 -10.30
C ASP A 9 3.65 27.10 -10.36
N ALA A 10 4.71 27.14 -9.54
CA ALA A 10 5.59 28.29 -9.38
C ALA A 10 6.89 28.22 -10.20
N ILE A 11 7.25 27.06 -10.76
CA ILE A 11 8.54 26.84 -11.41
C ILE A 11 8.40 26.08 -12.74
N GLU A 12 9.36 26.24 -13.64
CA GLU A 12 9.36 25.59 -14.97
C GLU A 12 10.09 24.23 -15.00
N ILE A 13 10.61 23.76 -13.86
CA ILE A 13 11.28 22.45 -13.76
C ILE A 13 10.32 21.38 -13.20
N PRO A 14 10.44 20.10 -13.63
CA PRO A 14 9.59 19.04 -13.10
C PRO A 14 9.71 18.87 -11.57
N VAL A 15 8.56 18.79 -10.89
CA VAL A 15 8.47 18.52 -9.45
C VAL A 15 7.89 17.14 -9.22
N LEU A 16 8.65 16.27 -8.54
CA LEU A 16 8.20 14.94 -8.15
C LEU A 16 7.79 14.93 -6.67
N ASN A 17 6.50 14.68 -6.41
CA ASN A 17 5.99 14.58 -5.05
C ASN A 17 6.48 13.30 -4.35
N ALA A 18 7.37 13.44 -3.39
CA ALA A 18 7.85 12.35 -2.53
C ALA A 18 6.95 12.11 -1.29
N GLY A 19 5.82 12.81 -1.18
CA GLY A 19 4.87 12.76 -0.07
C GLY A 19 4.51 14.17 0.42
N ASP A 20 3.25 14.62 0.26
CA ASP A 20 2.85 15.99 0.63
C ASP A 20 1.91 16.04 1.85
N GLY A 21 2.49 16.04 3.05
CA GLY A 21 1.70 16.05 4.30
C GLY A 21 0.63 14.94 4.25
N ALA A 22 -0.56 15.17 4.82
CA ALA A 22 -1.67 14.21 4.82
C ALA A 22 -2.21 13.76 3.44
N GLY A 23 -1.65 14.25 2.33
CA GLY A 23 -2.12 13.99 0.97
C GLY A 23 -1.56 12.73 0.32
N ASN A 24 -0.93 12.89 -0.85
CA ASN A 24 -0.61 11.79 -1.75
C ASN A 24 0.84 11.31 -1.59
N HIS A 25 1.11 10.07 -1.99
CA HIS A 25 2.47 9.55 -2.10
C HIS A 25 2.68 8.80 -3.43
N PRO A 26 2.71 9.50 -4.58
CA PRO A 26 2.61 8.88 -5.89
C PRO A 26 3.78 7.93 -6.21
N THR A 27 5.00 8.26 -5.78
CA THR A 27 6.17 7.39 -6.01
C THR A 27 6.11 6.08 -5.21
N GLN A 28 5.45 6.08 -4.05
CA GLN A 28 5.18 4.87 -3.28
C GLN A 28 4.12 4.02 -3.99
N THR A 29 3.02 4.63 -4.42
CA THR A 29 2.00 3.89 -5.19
C THR A 29 2.57 3.25 -6.45
N LEU A 30 3.46 3.94 -7.17
CA LEU A 30 4.09 3.38 -8.36
C LEU A 30 5.00 2.18 -8.08
N LEU A 31 5.81 2.22 -7.01
CA LEU A 31 6.64 1.07 -6.64
C LEU A 31 5.80 -0.10 -6.10
N ASP A 32 4.66 0.20 -5.46
CA ASP A 32 3.71 -0.81 -4.99
C ASP A 32 3.10 -1.55 -6.18
N LEU A 33 2.53 -0.82 -7.14
CA LEU A 33 1.99 -1.39 -8.38
C LEU A 33 3.06 -2.16 -9.17
N PHE A 34 4.28 -1.65 -9.26
CA PHE A 34 5.37 -2.36 -9.93
C PHE A 34 5.66 -3.70 -9.26
N THR A 35 5.68 -3.74 -7.92
CA THR A 35 5.90 -4.97 -7.15
C THR A 35 4.76 -5.98 -7.32
N ILE A 36 3.51 -5.51 -7.30
CA ILE A 36 2.32 -6.37 -7.55
C ILE A 36 2.41 -6.98 -8.96
N ARG A 37 2.69 -6.14 -9.97
CA ARG A 37 2.81 -6.61 -11.35
C ARG A 37 3.96 -7.58 -11.55
N GLU A 38 5.10 -7.36 -10.90
CA GLU A 38 6.25 -8.27 -10.95
C GLU A 38 5.91 -9.65 -10.36
N ALA A 39 5.15 -9.67 -9.26
CA ALA A 39 4.75 -10.90 -8.60
C ALA A 39 3.66 -11.68 -9.34
N HIS A 40 2.64 -11.01 -9.87
CA HIS A 40 1.46 -11.65 -10.47
C HIS A 40 1.50 -11.67 -12.01
N GLY A 41 2.38 -10.90 -12.65
CA GLY A 41 2.40 -10.68 -14.10
C GLY A 41 1.31 -9.74 -14.61
N THR A 42 0.35 -9.36 -13.77
CA THR A 42 -0.78 -8.47 -14.08
C THR A 42 -1.12 -7.59 -12.88
N LEU A 43 -1.91 -6.55 -13.13
CA LEU A 43 -2.61 -5.75 -12.10
C LEU A 43 -4.13 -5.96 -12.14
N GLU A 44 -4.63 -6.65 -13.18
CA GLU A 44 -6.05 -6.72 -13.47
C GLU A 44 -6.78 -7.71 -12.55
N GLY A 45 -7.92 -7.28 -11.99
CA GLY A 45 -8.86 -8.18 -11.31
C GLY A 45 -8.34 -8.84 -10.03
N LEU A 46 -7.30 -8.29 -9.40
CA LEU A 46 -6.70 -8.87 -8.18
C LEU A 46 -7.57 -8.59 -6.94
N ASN A 47 -7.62 -9.56 -6.03
CA ASN A 47 -8.19 -9.36 -4.69
C ASN A 47 -7.13 -8.82 -3.73
N VAL A 48 -7.27 -7.56 -3.33
CA VAL A 48 -6.30 -6.85 -2.49
C VAL A 48 -6.88 -6.55 -1.12
N VAL A 49 -6.20 -7.02 -0.08
CA VAL A 49 -6.54 -6.77 1.31
C VAL A 49 -5.62 -5.68 1.86
N LEU A 50 -6.17 -4.55 2.29
CA LEU A 50 -5.46 -3.44 2.92
C LEU A 50 -5.70 -3.51 4.43
N VAL A 51 -4.63 -3.59 5.23
CA VAL A 51 -4.74 -3.92 6.67
C VAL A 51 -4.05 -2.88 7.54
N GLY A 52 -4.70 -2.45 8.63
CA GLY A 52 -4.07 -1.65 9.68
C GLY A 52 -4.67 -0.26 9.84
N ASP A 53 -3.81 0.76 9.87
CA ASP A 53 -4.23 2.17 9.93
C ASP A 53 -4.64 2.67 8.53
N LEU A 54 -5.93 2.52 8.23
CA LEU A 54 -6.52 2.95 6.95
C LEU A 54 -7.02 4.40 7.02
N ARG A 55 -7.26 4.93 8.21
CA ARG A 55 -7.69 6.33 8.40
C ARG A 55 -6.60 7.31 7.99
N TYR A 56 -5.36 7.00 8.36
CA TYR A 56 -4.25 7.93 8.23
C TYR A 56 -3.20 7.50 7.20
N GLY A 57 -3.31 6.27 6.70
CA GLY A 57 -2.40 5.66 5.74
C GLY A 57 -2.49 6.28 4.33
N ARG A 58 -1.73 7.34 4.08
CA ARG A 58 -1.66 8.02 2.77
C ARG A 58 -1.29 7.09 1.61
N THR A 59 -0.41 6.14 1.90
CA THR A 59 0.05 5.13 0.95
C THR A 59 -1.10 4.24 0.51
N VAL A 60 -1.93 3.77 1.46
CA VAL A 60 -3.12 2.96 1.14
C VAL A 60 -4.22 3.75 0.48
N HIS A 61 -4.38 5.05 0.78
CA HIS A 61 -5.31 5.93 0.06
C HIS A 61 -4.93 6.05 -1.42
N SER A 62 -3.66 6.38 -1.69
CA SER A 62 -3.18 6.52 -3.07
C SER A 62 -3.19 5.18 -3.81
N LEU A 63 -2.84 4.08 -3.13
CA LEU A 63 -2.81 2.74 -3.69
C LEU A 63 -4.21 2.21 -4.03
N SER A 64 -5.20 2.39 -3.14
CA SER A 64 -6.58 1.93 -3.39
C SER A 64 -7.15 2.56 -4.66
N HIS A 65 -7.03 3.88 -4.82
CA HIS A 65 -7.50 4.56 -6.03
C HIS A 65 -6.80 4.08 -7.30
N ALA A 66 -5.52 3.72 -7.21
CA ALA A 66 -4.80 3.21 -8.38
C ALA A 66 -5.23 1.78 -8.73
N LEU A 67 -5.42 0.92 -7.74
CA LEU A 67 -5.85 -0.47 -7.93
C LEU A 67 -7.26 -0.58 -8.55
N VAL A 68 -8.18 0.30 -8.17
CA VAL A 68 -9.54 0.34 -8.75
C VAL A 68 -9.51 0.55 -10.26
N ARG A 69 -8.52 1.31 -10.78
CA ARG A 69 -8.35 1.51 -12.24
C ARG A 69 -8.00 0.23 -12.99
N PHE A 70 -7.55 -0.80 -12.28
CA PHE A 70 -7.25 -2.13 -12.82
C PHE A 70 -8.34 -3.16 -12.45
N GLY A 71 -9.49 -2.73 -11.91
CA GLY A 71 -10.59 -3.62 -11.57
C GLY A 71 -10.33 -4.52 -10.37
N ALA A 72 -9.44 -4.11 -9.46
CA ALA A 72 -9.20 -4.85 -8.23
C ALA A 72 -10.41 -4.81 -7.29
N THR A 73 -10.68 -5.92 -6.61
CA THR A 73 -11.61 -5.97 -5.46
C THR A 73 -10.84 -5.63 -4.19
N LEU A 74 -11.40 -4.78 -3.33
CA LEU A 74 -10.71 -4.27 -2.14
C LEU A 74 -11.38 -4.78 -0.86
N THR A 75 -10.58 -5.41 0.01
CA THR A 75 -10.99 -5.69 1.38
C THR A 75 -10.22 -4.77 2.34
N LEU A 76 -10.93 -3.96 3.11
CA LEU A 76 -10.40 -2.97 4.03
C LEU A 76 -10.50 -3.52 5.45
N VAL A 77 -9.37 -3.92 6.02
CA VAL A 77 -9.26 -4.53 7.36
C VAL A 77 -8.69 -3.52 8.35
N SER A 78 -9.52 -3.07 9.29
CA SER A 78 -9.14 -2.04 10.27
C SER A 78 -10.00 -2.10 11.54
N PRO A 79 -9.53 -1.62 12.71
CA PRO A 79 -10.43 -1.38 13.82
C PRO A 79 -11.35 -0.20 13.49
N ASP A 80 -12.48 -0.11 14.18
CA ASP A 80 -13.48 0.95 13.95
C ASP A 80 -12.90 2.37 14.03
N SER A 81 -11.92 2.60 14.91
CA SER A 81 -11.27 3.91 15.08
C SER A 81 -10.36 4.31 13.91
N LEU A 82 -9.90 3.35 13.10
CA LEU A 82 -8.93 3.54 12.01
C LEU A 82 -9.48 3.12 10.64
N ARG A 83 -10.80 3.09 10.48
CA ARG A 83 -11.44 2.81 9.18
C ARG A 83 -11.00 3.80 8.11
N MET A 84 -11.04 3.33 6.86
CA MET A 84 -10.86 4.18 5.69
C MET A 84 -11.86 5.34 5.73
N PRO A 85 -11.45 6.59 5.45
CA PRO A 85 -12.37 7.72 5.39
C PRO A 85 -13.53 7.44 4.43
N SER A 86 -14.75 7.79 4.84
CA SER A 86 -15.96 7.49 4.07
C SER A 86 -15.96 8.13 2.69
N GLU A 87 -15.31 9.30 2.54
CA GLU A 87 -15.16 9.97 1.25
C GLU A 87 -14.34 9.11 0.29
N ILE A 88 -13.26 8.50 0.78
CA ILE A 88 -12.42 7.60 -0.02
C ILE A 88 -13.19 6.34 -0.39
N VAL A 89 -13.91 5.71 0.55
CA VAL A 89 -14.73 4.53 0.25
C VAL A 89 -15.80 4.84 -0.81
N SER A 90 -16.45 6.01 -0.70
CA SER A 90 -17.42 6.49 -1.68
C SER A 90 -16.80 6.70 -3.06
N ASP A 91 -15.62 7.31 -3.13
CA ASP A 91 -14.89 7.52 -4.38
C ASP A 91 -14.47 6.20 -5.04
N LEU A 92 -13.99 5.24 -4.25
CA LEU A 92 -13.62 3.90 -4.75
C LEU A 92 -14.83 3.16 -5.33
N THR A 93 -15.96 3.20 -4.60
CA THR A 93 -17.21 2.55 -5.03
C THR A 93 -17.78 3.23 -6.28
N THR A 94 -17.75 4.56 -6.34
CA THR A 94 -18.15 5.33 -7.54
C THR A 94 -17.25 5.02 -8.74
N GLY A 95 -15.98 4.71 -8.49
CA GLY A 95 -15.03 4.21 -9.49
C GLY A 95 -15.30 2.78 -9.96
N GLY A 96 -16.34 2.10 -9.45
CA GLY A 96 -16.75 0.75 -9.84
C GLY A 96 -16.08 -0.38 -9.05
N ALA A 97 -15.42 -0.07 -7.94
CA ALA A 97 -14.78 -1.07 -7.10
C ALA A 97 -15.79 -1.82 -6.21
N GLU A 98 -15.60 -3.13 -6.07
CA GLU A 98 -16.21 -3.89 -4.98
C GLU A 98 -15.36 -3.69 -3.72
N VAL A 99 -15.94 -3.04 -2.71
CA VAL A 99 -15.25 -2.72 -1.44
C VAL A 99 -15.95 -3.43 -0.29
N THR A 100 -15.19 -4.22 0.47
CA THR A 100 -15.64 -4.86 1.71
C THR A 100 -14.89 -4.29 2.90
N GLU A 101 -15.59 -3.83 3.93
CA GLU A 101 -14.99 -3.39 5.20
C GLU A 101 -15.17 -4.48 6.27
N THR A 102 -14.10 -4.83 6.99
CA THR A 102 -14.14 -5.82 8.07
C THR A 102 -13.09 -5.53 9.13
N ALA A 103 -13.25 -6.13 10.31
CA ALA A 103 -12.21 -6.17 11.34
C ALA A 103 -11.44 -7.50 11.35
N ASP A 104 -11.93 -8.52 10.63
CA ASP A 104 -11.36 -9.87 10.61
C ASP A 104 -10.28 -10.00 9.54
N LEU A 105 -9.01 -9.98 9.95
CA LEU A 105 -7.89 -10.27 9.05
C LEU A 105 -7.86 -11.76 8.64
N ALA A 106 -8.06 -12.67 9.59
CA ALA A 106 -7.87 -14.10 9.38
C ALA A 106 -8.82 -14.65 8.31
N GLY A 107 -10.08 -14.20 8.32
CA GLY A 107 -11.09 -14.57 7.33
C GLY A 107 -10.80 -14.11 5.90
N THR A 108 -9.85 -13.18 5.70
CA THR A 108 -9.52 -12.63 4.37
C THR A 108 -8.32 -13.30 3.70
N ILE A 109 -7.49 -14.03 4.47
CA ILE A 109 -6.20 -14.55 4.00
C ILE A 109 -6.35 -15.55 2.85
N ALA A 110 -7.38 -16.41 2.90
CA ALA A 110 -7.55 -17.50 1.93
C ALA A 110 -7.82 -17.00 0.50
N GLU A 111 -8.51 -15.86 0.37
CA GLU A 111 -8.93 -15.31 -0.92
C GLU A 111 -8.03 -14.17 -1.42
N ALA A 112 -7.11 -13.68 -0.60
CA ALA A 112 -6.22 -12.57 -0.95
C ALA A 112 -5.19 -12.97 -2.01
N ASP A 113 -5.03 -12.15 -3.04
CA ASP A 113 -3.86 -12.19 -3.93
C ASP A 113 -2.73 -11.30 -3.38
N VAL A 114 -3.10 -10.18 -2.75
CA VAL A 114 -2.16 -9.26 -2.09
C VAL A 114 -2.68 -8.91 -0.70
N ILE A 115 -1.84 -9.06 0.32
CA ILE A 115 -2.07 -8.48 1.65
C ILE A 115 -1.09 -7.32 1.82
N TYR A 116 -1.63 -6.10 1.86
CA TYR A 116 -0.86 -4.87 2.07
C TYR A 116 -1.04 -4.39 3.52
N MET A 117 -0.04 -4.66 4.34
CA MET A 117 -0.04 -4.31 5.76
C MET A 117 0.42 -2.87 5.96
N THR A 118 -0.15 -2.18 6.95
CA THR A 118 0.33 -0.88 7.42
C THR A 118 0.59 -0.90 8.93
N ARG A 119 1.55 -0.06 9.33
CA ARG A 119 1.84 0.22 10.73
C ARG A 119 0.76 1.13 11.33
N ILE A 120 0.33 0.81 12.55
CA ILE A 120 -0.47 1.74 13.37
C ILE A 120 0.43 2.89 13.85
N GLN A 121 0.11 4.11 13.45
CA GLN A 121 0.94 5.27 13.70
C GLN A 121 0.68 5.87 15.09
N LYS A 122 1.42 5.43 16.12
CA LYS A 122 1.33 5.94 17.50
C LYS A 122 1.29 7.47 17.56
N GLU A 123 2.11 8.12 16.72
CA GLU A 123 2.25 9.58 16.64
C GLU A 123 1.00 10.34 16.18
N ARG A 124 -0.05 9.65 15.71
CA ARG A 124 -1.31 10.29 15.27
C ARG A 124 -2.45 10.17 16.27
N PHE A 125 -2.23 9.49 17.39
CA PHE A 125 -3.23 9.40 18.45
C PHE A 125 -3.11 10.61 19.36
N PRO A 126 -4.24 11.25 19.73
CA PRO A 126 -4.24 12.36 20.67
C PRO A 126 -3.94 11.92 22.10
N ASP A 127 -4.10 10.62 22.38
CA ASP A 127 -3.97 10.01 23.70
C ASP A 127 -3.35 8.61 23.60
N GLU A 128 -2.51 8.24 24.58
CA GLU A 128 -1.82 6.96 24.58
C GLU A 128 -2.75 5.77 24.89
N ASP A 129 -3.84 5.99 25.63
CA ASP A 129 -4.78 4.91 25.94
C ASP A 129 -5.54 4.48 24.68
N GLU A 130 -5.93 5.43 23.82
CA GLU A 130 -6.53 5.15 22.51
C GLU A 130 -5.60 4.34 21.60
N TYR A 131 -4.30 4.64 21.60
CA TYR A 131 -3.31 3.85 20.87
C TYR A 131 -3.20 2.42 21.43
N THR A 132 -3.12 2.28 22.75
CA THR A 132 -2.91 0.99 23.42
C THR A 132 -4.04 0.01 23.15
N LYS A 133 -5.28 0.50 22.96
CA LYS A 133 -6.44 -0.32 22.57
C LYS A 133 -6.31 -1.00 21.21
N VAL A 134 -5.56 -0.40 20.28
CA VAL A 134 -5.41 -0.90 18.91
C VAL A 134 -4.00 -1.38 18.57
N ALA A 135 -3.02 -1.11 19.43
CA ALA A 135 -1.65 -1.55 19.22
C ALA A 135 -1.56 -3.09 19.17
N GLY A 136 -1.04 -3.63 18.07
CA GLY A 136 -0.80 -5.06 17.91
C GLY A 136 -2.04 -5.93 17.62
N ILE A 137 -3.23 -5.33 17.41
CA ILE A 137 -4.45 -6.09 17.07
C ILE A 137 -4.33 -6.85 15.75
N TYR A 138 -3.51 -6.33 14.84
CA TYR A 138 -3.16 -6.99 13.58
C TYR A 138 -1.69 -7.34 13.63
N MET A 139 -1.42 -8.63 13.82
CA MET A 139 -0.10 -9.22 13.72
C MET A 139 -0.20 -10.43 12.81
N LEU A 140 0.57 -10.40 11.73
CA LEU A 140 0.64 -11.51 10.80
C LEU A 140 1.86 -12.38 11.11
N THR A 141 1.64 -13.67 11.28
CA THR A 141 2.67 -14.68 11.56
C THR A 141 2.69 -15.75 10.47
N ALA A 142 3.78 -16.50 10.34
CA ALA A 142 3.88 -17.58 9.36
C ALA A 142 2.80 -18.68 9.54
N SER A 143 2.31 -18.93 10.76
CA SER A 143 1.25 -19.91 11.00
C SER A 143 -0.10 -19.48 10.42
N ASP A 144 -0.35 -18.17 10.34
CA ASP A 144 -1.60 -17.63 9.78
C ASP A 144 -1.69 -17.87 8.27
N LEU A 145 -0.55 -18.12 7.61
CA LEU A 145 -0.44 -18.30 6.16
C LEU A 145 -0.75 -19.72 5.67
N ALA A 146 -1.09 -20.65 6.57
CA ALA A 146 -1.34 -22.04 6.22
C ALA A 146 -2.45 -22.22 5.16
N GLY A 147 -3.45 -21.32 5.15
CA GLY A 147 -4.55 -21.30 4.19
C GLY A 147 -4.39 -20.31 3.04
N ALA A 148 -3.27 -19.58 2.97
CA ALA A 148 -3.06 -18.57 1.94
C ALA A 148 -2.86 -19.20 0.55
N LYS A 149 -3.28 -18.49 -0.50
CA LYS A 149 -2.94 -18.88 -1.87
C LYS A 149 -1.41 -18.93 -2.02
N LYS A 150 -0.89 -19.94 -2.72
CA LYS A 150 0.56 -20.05 -3.00
C LYS A 150 1.13 -18.83 -3.74
N SER A 151 0.30 -18.16 -4.54
CA SER A 151 0.67 -16.94 -5.28
C SER A 151 0.49 -15.65 -4.48
N MET A 152 -0.11 -15.71 -3.28
CA MET A 152 -0.38 -14.53 -2.48
C MET A 152 0.94 -13.87 -2.05
N ILE A 153 1.00 -12.54 -2.11
CA ILE A 153 2.13 -11.76 -1.60
C ILE A 153 1.74 -10.86 -0.44
N ILE A 154 2.69 -10.67 0.47
CA ILE A 154 2.60 -9.75 1.60
C ILE A 154 3.50 -8.56 1.32
N MET A 155 2.91 -7.37 1.34
CA MET A 155 3.57 -6.09 1.10
C MET A 155 3.41 -5.19 2.33
N HIS A 156 4.36 -4.28 2.51
CA HIS A 156 4.38 -3.33 3.61
C HIS A 156 5.27 -2.13 3.23
N PRO A 157 4.80 -0.87 3.37
CA PRO A 157 5.56 0.31 2.94
C PRO A 157 6.84 0.56 3.76
N LEU A 158 6.93 -0.06 4.93
CA LEU A 158 7.99 0.09 5.94
C LEU A 158 8.03 1.51 6.55
N PRO A 159 8.69 1.68 7.71
CA PRO A 159 9.22 0.64 8.61
C PRO A 159 8.10 -0.15 9.28
N ARG A 160 8.36 -1.43 9.59
CA ARG A 160 7.45 -2.24 10.41
C ARG A 160 7.83 -2.21 11.88
N VAL A 161 6.85 -2.39 12.78
CA VAL A 161 7.09 -2.52 14.23
C VAL A 161 6.86 -3.96 14.67
N ASN A 162 5.60 -4.37 14.79
CA ASN A 162 5.21 -5.70 15.28
C ASN A 162 4.11 -6.34 14.44
N GLU A 163 3.50 -5.58 13.53
CA GLU A 163 2.37 -5.99 12.69
C GLU A 163 2.70 -7.12 11.71
N ILE A 164 3.98 -7.35 11.42
CA ILE A 164 4.46 -8.53 10.69
C ILE A 164 5.55 -9.18 11.54
N HIS A 165 5.28 -10.38 12.04
CA HIS A 165 6.24 -11.13 12.84
C HIS A 165 7.41 -11.62 11.95
N PRO A 166 8.66 -11.64 12.45
CA PRO A 166 9.84 -12.07 11.66
C PRO A 166 9.78 -13.49 11.09
N SER A 167 8.89 -14.35 11.61
CA SER A 167 8.66 -15.68 11.02
C SER A 167 8.11 -15.61 9.60
N VAL A 168 7.49 -14.51 9.20
CA VAL A 168 6.99 -14.29 7.83
C VAL A 168 8.14 -14.05 6.85
N ASP A 169 9.28 -13.53 7.30
CA ASP A 169 10.42 -13.12 6.44
C ASP A 169 10.97 -14.27 5.59
N SER A 170 10.97 -15.48 6.13
CA SER A 170 11.47 -16.68 5.44
C SER A 170 10.43 -17.33 4.53
N THR A 171 9.20 -16.82 4.51
CA THR A 171 8.13 -17.33 3.66
C THR A 171 8.24 -16.75 2.25
N HIS A 172 7.80 -17.51 1.25
CA HIS A 172 7.76 -17.06 -0.14
C HIS A 172 6.75 -15.91 -0.39
N HIS A 173 5.84 -15.68 0.56
CA HIS A 173 4.85 -14.61 0.53
C HIS A 173 5.49 -13.23 0.82
N ALA A 174 6.59 -13.16 1.58
CA ALA A 174 7.19 -11.90 1.98
C ALA A 174 7.82 -11.15 0.79
N ARG A 175 7.24 -10.01 0.41
CA ARG A 175 7.75 -9.16 -0.69
C ARG A 175 8.13 -7.75 -0.27
N TYR A 176 7.94 -7.34 0.98
CA TYR A 176 8.22 -5.96 1.44
C TYR A 176 9.70 -5.52 1.32
N PHE A 177 10.68 -6.43 1.37
CA PHE A 177 12.08 -6.06 1.07
C PHE A 177 12.32 -5.87 -0.43
N GLN A 178 11.74 -6.75 -1.26
CA GLN A 178 11.77 -6.59 -2.72
C GLN A 178 11.05 -5.30 -3.14
N GLN A 179 9.92 -4.99 -2.50
CA GLN A 179 9.18 -3.74 -2.66
C GLN A 179 10.07 -2.52 -2.39
N ALA A 180 10.84 -2.53 -1.30
CA ALA A 180 11.78 -1.44 -1.00
C ALA A 180 12.86 -1.28 -2.09
N PHE A 181 13.43 -2.40 -2.58
CA PHE A 181 14.37 -2.39 -3.71
C PHE A 181 13.73 -1.85 -4.99
N ASN A 182 12.52 -2.31 -5.30
CA ASN A 182 11.71 -1.86 -6.42
C ASN A 182 11.45 -0.36 -6.40
N GLY A 183 11.46 0.26 -5.22
CA GLY A 183 11.43 1.72 -5.05
C GLY A 183 12.60 2.45 -5.69
N VAL A 184 13.79 1.85 -5.75
CA VAL A 184 14.94 2.43 -6.46
C VAL A 184 14.68 2.43 -7.95
N VAL A 185 14.28 1.27 -8.50
CA VAL A 185 14.03 1.09 -9.94
C VAL A 185 12.89 1.99 -10.42
N ALA A 186 11.77 2.04 -9.70
CA ALA A 186 10.63 2.88 -10.03
C ALA A 186 10.99 4.37 -10.05
N ARG A 187 11.77 4.84 -9.07
CA ARG A 187 12.20 6.25 -9.00
C ARG A 187 13.24 6.59 -10.06
N MET A 188 14.14 5.67 -10.40
CA MET A 188 15.06 5.84 -11.54
C MET A 188 14.28 6.01 -12.84
N ALA A 189 13.24 5.20 -13.08
CA ALA A 189 12.39 5.30 -14.25
C ALA A 189 11.68 6.67 -14.32
N LEU A 190 11.12 7.14 -13.21
CA LEU A 190 10.50 8.47 -13.12
C LEU A 190 11.48 9.61 -13.41
N LEU A 191 12.68 9.56 -12.81
CA LEU A 191 13.71 10.57 -13.07
C LEU A 191 14.13 10.57 -14.54
N CYS A 192 14.31 9.40 -15.14
CA CYS A 192 14.66 9.31 -16.55
C CYS A 192 13.54 9.90 -17.44
N ASP A 193 12.28 9.55 -17.18
CA ASP A 193 11.13 10.07 -17.92
C ASP A 193 11.01 11.59 -17.82
N CYS A 194 11.04 12.14 -16.60
CA CYS A 194 10.97 13.58 -16.36
C CYS A 194 12.13 14.37 -16.99
N LEU A 195 13.31 13.77 -17.11
CA LEU A 195 14.50 14.39 -17.72
C LEU A 195 14.64 14.09 -19.22
N GLY A 196 13.69 13.35 -19.82
CA GLY A 196 13.75 12.95 -21.22
C GLY A 196 14.90 11.97 -21.54
N VAL A 197 15.43 11.28 -20.54
CA VAL A 197 16.51 10.29 -20.69
C VAL A 197 15.92 8.97 -21.17
N LYS A 198 16.30 8.55 -22.38
CA LYS A 198 15.88 7.26 -22.93
C LYS A 198 16.60 6.11 -22.25
N VAL A 199 15.84 5.27 -21.55
CA VAL A 199 16.37 4.02 -20.97
C VAL A 199 16.46 2.94 -22.07
N PRO A 200 17.65 2.36 -22.34
CA PRO A 200 17.79 1.30 -23.32
C PRO A 200 16.99 0.06 -22.95
N LYS A 201 16.33 -0.58 -23.92
CA LYS A 201 15.59 -1.85 -23.68
C LYS A 201 16.49 -3.03 -23.28
N LYS A 202 17.80 -2.92 -23.53
CA LYS A 202 18.81 -3.90 -23.13
C LYS A 202 19.99 -3.14 -22.53
N VAL A 203 20.35 -3.48 -21.31
CA VAL A 203 21.61 -3.07 -20.69
C VAL A 203 22.64 -4.12 -21.11
N LYS A 204 23.76 -3.68 -21.70
CA LYS A 204 24.87 -4.57 -22.07
C LYS A 204 25.63 -5.03 -20.84
#